data_AF-V5BFX6-F1
#
_entry.id   AF-V5BFX6-F1
#
_cell.length_a   1.000
_cell.length_b   1.000
_cell.length_c   1.000
_cell.angle_alpha   90.00
_cell.angle_beta   90.00
_cell.angle_gamma   90.00
#
_symmetry.space_group_name_H-M   'P 1'
#
loop_
_entity.id
_entity.type
_entity.pdbx_description
1 polymer ?
#
loop_
_entity_poly.entity_id
_entity_poly.type
_entity_poly.pdbx_seq_one_letter_code
_entity_poly.pdbx_strand_id
1 'polypeptide(L)'
;MLVTLPVYSKEEDNSKGVLHLWLTDNTHIADIGPVSGDDDVAASALLYKSGGNNNEELIALYEKKKADGEKPSPGMVSVRLTEQLQRVRDVLATWKKVDERVSKLCLTSIAAVSKSTATACSNAIPTDGLVGFLSGNFSGNTWKDEYLGVNATVTKGKNGVATGYPDGVTFKGRGAWAEWPVGSQGENQLYHFANYNFTLVATVSIDGVPKKGSIPLMGVRLDGGKKLMELLYDSGKKWRLLCSDGTTKRLKSTWEPQTQYQVTIVLQNGKQGFAYVDGQRVCESAQRGLENTDSKGISHFYIGGDGGSAGGQGDVSVTVRNVLLYNRPLTFSGPDAEVEKDVASPAGAGSRTKTGGEIKTEGKPATTQQVPTAPSSHAVGEAAGNAGTMRGSGLLPSLLLLLGLWGFAAL
;
A
#
# COMPACT_ATOMS: atom_id res chain seq x y z
N MET A 1 20.26 3.32 9.95
CA MET A 1 20.45 4.66 9.37
C MET A 1 19.51 5.64 10.05
N LEU A 2 19.99 6.85 10.36
CA LEU A 2 19.17 7.94 10.87
C LEU A 2 19.08 9.03 9.79
N VAL A 3 17.91 9.60 9.59
CA VAL A 3 17.65 10.67 8.62
C VAL A 3 16.80 11.75 9.29
N THR A 4 17.02 13.01 8.95
CA THR A 4 16.07 14.09 9.30
C THR A 4 15.37 14.56 8.03
N LEU A 5 14.03 14.62 8.08
CA LEU A 5 13.21 15.08 6.97
C LEU A 5 12.10 15.98 7.52
N PRO A 6 11.79 17.10 6.84
CA PRO A 6 10.62 17.91 7.21
C PRO A 6 9.33 17.11 6.95
N VAL A 7 8.37 17.27 7.84
CA VAL A 7 7.00 16.77 7.72
C VAL A 7 6.08 17.97 7.69
N TYR A 8 5.29 18.08 6.62
CA TYR A 8 4.38 19.19 6.39
C TYR A 8 2.97 18.82 6.87
N SER A 9 2.27 19.76 7.49
CA SER A 9 0.87 19.57 7.85
C SER A 9 -0.01 19.63 6.59
N LYS A 10 -1.00 18.75 6.51
CA LYS A 10 -1.89 18.62 5.34
C LYS A 10 -2.91 19.77 5.21
N GLU A 11 -3.03 20.66 6.19
CA GLU A 11 -4.14 21.61 6.29
C GLU A 11 -3.87 22.99 5.66
N GLU A 12 -2.63 23.33 5.28
CA GLU A 12 -2.31 24.64 4.73
C GLU A 12 -1.34 24.58 3.54
N ASP A 13 -1.70 25.25 2.44
CA ASP A 13 -0.76 25.57 1.36
C ASP A 13 0.34 26.48 1.93
N ASN A 14 1.60 26.02 1.90
CA ASN A 14 2.78 26.61 2.58
C ASN A 14 2.89 26.35 4.09
N SER A 15 2.38 25.22 4.59
CA SER A 15 2.64 24.82 5.97
C SER A 15 4.14 24.71 6.28
N LYS A 16 4.53 25.12 7.49
CA LYS A 16 5.92 25.00 7.95
C LYS A 16 6.28 23.52 8.12
N GLY A 17 7.41 23.11 7.56
CA GLY A 17 7.90 21.74 7.70
C GLY A 17 8.52 21.53 9.07
N VAL A 18 7.90 20.70 9.91
CA VAL A 18 8.49 20.30 11.19
C VAL A 18 9.55 19.24 10.91
N LEU A 19 10.79 19.46 11.34
CA LEU A 19 11.86 18.49 11.14
C LEU A 19 11.63 17.27 12.03
N HIS A 20 11.50 16.08 11.44
CA HIS A 20 11.38 14.82 12.16
C HIS A 20 12.66 14.00 12.04
N LEU A 21 12.94 13.19 13.07
CA LEU A 21 13.96 12.16 13.04
C LEU A 21 13.34 10.83 12.59
N TRP A 22 13.94 10.20 11.59
CA TRP A 22 13.53 8.92 11.05
C TRP A 22 14.63 7.88 11.27
N LEU A 23 14.22 6.65 11.58
CA LEU A 23 15.09 5.49 11.71
C LEU A 23 14.74 4.46 10.65
N THR A 24 15.76 3.89 10.01
CA THR A 24 15.59 2.72 9.13
C THR A 24 16.77 1.76 9.19
N ASP A 25 16.48 0.46 9.12
CA ASP A 25 17.45 -0.63 8.92
C ASP A 25 17.50 -1.11 7.45
N ASN A 26 17.00 -0.29 6.51
CA ASN A 26 16.80 -0.60 5.09
C ASN A 26 15.60 -1.53 4.79
N THR A 27 14.86 -1.97 5.82
CA THR A 27 13.62 -2.74 5.69
C THR A 27 12.47 -2.02 6.38
N HIS A 28 12.61 -1.75 7.66
CA HIS A 28 11.69 -1.00 8.50
C HIS A 28 11.99 0.49 8.43
N ILE A 29 10.95 1.32 8.53
CA ILE A 29 11.06 2.76 8.66
C ILE A 29 10.14 3.19 9.80
N ALA A 30 10.68 3.92 10.77
CA ALA A 30 9.93 4.46 11.90
C ALA A 30 10.17 5.97 12.04
N ASP A 31 9.08 6.71 12.25
CA ASP A 31 9.14 8.10 12.70
C ASP A 31 9.43 8.11 14.20
N ILE A 32 10.60 8.63 14.57
CA ILE A 32 11.01 8.76 15.98
C ILE A 32 10.33 10.00 16.61
N GLY A 33 9.96 10.96 15.78
CA GLY A 33 9.22 12.17 16.15
C GLY A 33 9.96 13.47 15.85
N PRO A 34 9.34 14.60 16.24
CA PRO A 34 9.82 15.93 15.93
C PRO A 34 11.15 16.29 16.63
N VAL A 35 11.92 17.15 15.96
CA VAL A 35 13.23 17.66 16.36
C VAL A 35 13.24 19.19 16.45
N SER A 36 12.57 19.90 15.53
CA SER A 36 12.65 21.37 15.42
C SER A 36 11.55 22.17 16.13
N GLY A 37 10.65 21.51 16.87
CA GLY A 37 9.47 22.20 17.41
C GLY A 37 8.63 22.82 16.29
N ASP A 38 8.31 24.11 16.38
CA ASP A 38 7.50 24.84 15.38
C ASP A 38 8.35 25.62 14.34
N ASP A 39 9.67 25.35 14.31
CA ASP A 39 10.59 26.06 13.43
C ASP A 39 10.54 25.52 12.00
N ASP A 40 10.47 26.44 11.02
CA ASP A 40 10.60 26.12 9.59
C ASP A 40 12.07 25.87 9.25
N VAL A 41 12.38 24.62 8.90
CA VAL A 41 13.75 24.15 8.67
C VAL A 41 14.05 23.96 7.20
N ALA A 42 15.13 24.60 6.72
CA ALA A 42 15.61 24.44 5.35
C ALA A 42 16.65 23.31 5.19
N ALA A 43 17.54 23.17 6.17
CA ALA A 43 18.64 22.21 6.15
C ALA A 43 18.97 21.71 7.57
N SER A 44 19.47 20.49 7.66
CA SER A 44 19.86 19.85 8.91
C SER A 44 21.09 18.95 8.75
N ALA A 45 21.78 18.73 9.87
CA ALA A 45 22.86 17.78 10.03
C ALA A 45 22.65 17.01 11.34
N LEU A 46 22.94 15.71 11.31
CA LEU A 46 22.91 14.84 12.48
C LEU A 46 24.33 14.41 12.84
N LEU A 47 24.67 14.48 14.12
CA LEU A 47 25.90 13.95 14.67
C LEU A 47 25.55 12.91 15.74
N TYR A 48 25.96 11.67 15.49
CA TYR A 48 25.98 10.63 16.50
C TYR A 48 27.40 10.46 17.03
N LYS A 49 27.58 10.65 18.34
CA LYS A 49 28.85 10.48 19.03
C LYS A 49 28.73 9.31 19.98
N SER A 50 29.54 8.29 19.78
CA SER A 50 29.69 7.18 20.73
C SER A 50 31.10 7.22 21.32
N GLY A 51 31.20 7.50 22.63
CA GLY A 51 32.48 7.47 23.37
C GLY A 51 32.66 6.19 24.17
N GLY A 52 33.91 5.82 24.47
CA GLY A 52 34.30 4.55 25.10
C GLY A 52 33.73 4.22 26.49
N ASN A 53 32.92 5.11 27.08
CA ASN A 53 32.27 4.94 28.39
C ASN A 53 30.73 4.91 28.29
N ASN A 54 30.15 4.40 27.20
CA ASN A 54 28.69 4.40 26.94
C ASN A 54 28.03 5.79 26.92
N ASN A 55 28.84 6.85 26.75
CA ASN A 55 28.36 8.22 26.58
C ASN A 55 28.00 8.43 25.11
N GLU A 56 26.84 7.91 24.74
CA GLU A 56 26.24 8.08 23.42
C GLU A 56 25.40 9.37 23.40
N GLU A 57 25.70 10.26 22.47
CA GLU A 57 24.98 11.51 22.27
C GLU A 57 24.52 11.61 20.82
N LEU A 58 23.25 11.95 20.62
CA LEU A 58 22.71 12.32 19.32
C LEU A 58 22.42 13.83 19.33
N ILE A 59 22.96 14.54 18.34
CA ILE A 59 22.81 15.99 18.23
C ILE A 59 22.28 16.30 16.83
N ALA A 60 21.24 17.14 16.77
CA ALA A 60 20.80 17.76 15.53
C ALA A 60 21.26 19.21 15.47
N LEU A 61 21.79 19.60 14.33
CA LEU A 61 22.08 20.99 13.98
C LEU A 61 21.19 21.35 12.80
N TYR A 62 20.38 22.40 12.89
CA TYR A 62 19.49 22.79 11.80
C TYR A 62 19.39 24.31 11.62
N GLU A 63 19.05 24.70 10.40
CA GLU A 63 18.78 26.08 10.02
C GLU A 63 17.34 26.45 10.37
N LYS A 64 17.17 27.54 11.10
CA LYS A 64 15.86 28.15 11.37
C LYS A 64 15.67 29.37 10.48
N LYS A 65 14.63 29.36 9.65
CA LYS A 65 14.20 30.58 8.94
C LYS A 65 13.57 31.56 9.93
N LYS A 66 13.96 32.83 9.87
CA LYS A 66 13.27 33.90 10.62
C LYS A 66 12.02 34.34 9.85
N ALA A 67 10.94 34.61 10.59
CA ALA A 67 9.79 35.33 10.08
C ALA A 67 10.14 36.84 10.03
N ASP A 68 9.94 37.43 8.85
CA ASP A 68 10.09 38.85 8.49
C ASP A 68 11.48 39.50 8.54
N GLY A 69 11.96 39.87 7.35
CA GLY A 69 13.13 40.70 7.08
C GLY A 69 13.62 40.53 5.64
N GLU A 70 13.84 41.64 4.91
CA GLU A 70 14.17 41.66 3.46
C GLU A 70 15.40 40.83 3.05
N LYS A 71 16.23 40.38 4.00
CA LYS A 71 17.27 39.36 3.84
C LYS A 71 17.40 38.53 5.12
N PRO A 72 16.73 37.38 5.24
CA PRO A 72 16.85 36.56 6.44
C PRO A 72 18.23 35.90 6.48
N SER A 73 19.08 36.24 7.46
CA SER A 73 20.22 35.38 7.81
C SER A 73 19.69 34.18 8.59
N PRO A 74 19.92 32.93 8.14
CA PRO A 74 19.50 31.75 8.87
C PRO A 74 20.14 31.72 10.26
N GLY A 75 19.34 31.48 11.30
CA GLY A 75 19.88 31.12 12.62
C GLY A 75 20.21 29.64 12.65
N MET A 76 21.31 29.26 13.29
CA MET A 76 21.64 27.84 13.51
C MET A 76 21.21 27.42 14.92
N VAL A 77 20.47 26.32 15.01
CA VAL A 77 20.02 25.75 16.29
C VAL A 77 20.68 24.38 16.48
N SER A 78 21.25 24.15 17.66
CA SER A 78 21.82 22.87 18.07
C SER A 78 20.97 22.27 19.19
N VAL A 79 20.52 21.03 19.01
CA VAL A 79 19.64 20.33 19.94
C VAL A 79 20.22 18.97 20.29
N ARG A 80 20.32 18.67 21.58
CA ARG A 80 20.62 17.32 22.08
C ARG A 80 19.35 16.47 22.06
N LEU A 81 19.39 15.36 21.34
CA LEU A 81 18.24 14.49 21.08
C LEU A 81 18.22 13.29 22.03
N THR A 82 18.31 13.54 23.34
CA THR A 82 18.39 12.48 24.35
C THR A 82 17.13 11.60 24.37
N GLU A 83 15.95 12.20 24.31
CA GLU A 83 14.68 11.46 24.28
C GLU A 83 14.52 10.67 22.98
N GLN A 84 14.82 11.28 21.83
CA GLN A 84 14.73 10.61 20.53
C GLN A 84 15.76 9.48 20.44
N LEU A 85 16.96 9.63 20.98
CA LEU A 85 17.95 8.55 21.04
C LEU A 85 17.44 7.38 21.89
N GLN A 86 16.76 7.64 23.01
CA GLN A 86 16.13 6.57 23.78
C GLN A 86 15.02 5.88 22.97
N ARG A 87 14.16 6.63 22.28
CA ARG A 87 13.13 6.06 21.39
C ARG A 87 13.73 5.21 20.26
N VAL A 88 14.86 5.63 19.67
CA VAL A 88 15.60 4.83 18.68
C VAL A 88 15.97 3.47 19.27
N ARG A 89 16.50 3.43 20.50
CA ARG A 89 16.84 2.16 21.17
C ARG A 89 15.60 1.30 21.41
N ASP A 90 14.49 1.91 21.83
CA ASP A 90 13.24 1.20 22.08
C ASP A 90 12.65 0.60 20.79
N VAL A 91 12.72 1.32 19.67
CA VAL A 91 12.30 0.85 18.35
C VAL A 91 13.18 -0.31 17.88
N LEU A 92 14.51 -0.18 17.95
CA LEU A 92 15.43 -1.26 17.58
C LEU A 92 15.21 -2.52 18.43
N ALA A 93 14.98 -2.36 19.73
CA ALA A 93 14.64 -3.47 20.61
C ALA A 93 13.30 -4.12 20.25
N THR A 94 12.33 -3.31 19.80
CA THR A 94 11.02 -3.80 19.33
C THR A 94 11.18 -4.61 18.04
N TRP A 95 11.87 -4.10 17.03
CA TRP A 95 12.12 -4.82 15.77
C TRP A 95 12.74 -6.20 16.02
N LYS A 96 13.79 -6.27 16.86
CA LYS A 96 14.40 -7.54 17.24
C LYS A 96 13.43 -8.51 17.92
N LYS A 97 12.60 -8.02 18.85
CA LYS A 97 11.59 -8.84 19.54
C LYS A 97 10.54 -9.37 18.56
N VAL A 98 10.16 -8.58 17.57
CA VAL A 98 9.18 -9.00 16.55
C VAL A 98 9.80 -10.04 15.63
N ASP A 99 11.05 -9.87 15.17
CA ASP A 99 11.78 -10.88 14.40
C ASP A 99 11.88 -12.23 15.16
N GLU A 100 12.21 -12.19 16.44
CA GLU A 100 12.25 -13.37 17.31
C GLU A 100 10.87 -14.03 17.49
N ARG A 101 9.79 -13.27 17.43
CA ARG A 101 8.42 -13.81 17.46
C ARG A 101 8.05 -14.43 16.13
N VAL A 102 8.28 -13.73 15.03
CA VAL A 102 7.91 -14.15 13.67
C VAL A 102 8.68 -15.41 13.27
N SER A 103 9.97 -15.50 13.58
CA SER A 103 10.78 -16.70 13.30
C SER A 103 10.27 -17.97 14.00
N LYS A 104 9.50 -17.83 15.09
CA LYS A 104 8.88 -18.95 15.84
C LYS A 104 7.46 -19.26 15.36
N LEU A 105 6.87 -18.43 14.50
CA LEU A 105 5.53 -18.69 14.00
C LEU A 105 5.54 -19.91 13.09
N CYS A 106 4.53 -20.74 13.31
CA CYS A 106 4.32 -21.98 12.57
C CYS A 106 3.25 -21.72 11.51
N LEU A 107 3.65 -21.19 10.35
CA LEU A 107 2.77 -21.12 9.18
C LEU A 107 2.83 -22.45 8.43
N THR A 108 1.73 -23.18 8.44
CA THR A 108 1.55 -24.52 7.87
C THR A 108 1.81 -24.64 6.36
N SER A 109 2.18 -23.56 5.66
CA SER A 109 2.24 -23.54 4.18
C SER A 109 3.41 -22.76 3.55
N ILE A 110 4.54 -22.53 4.25
CA ILE A 110 5.72 -21.94 3.58
C ILE A 110 6.54 -22.99 2.81
N ALA A 111 6.47 -24.27 3.19
CA ALA A 111 7.13 -25.34 2.45
C ALA A 111 6.39 -26.68 2.61
N ALA A 112 6.18 -27.36 1.49
CA ALA A 112 5.68 -28.72 1.33
C ALA A 112 4.18 -28.94 1.57
N VAL A 113 3.41 -28.88 0.48
CA VAL A 113 2.22 -29.72 0.34
C VAL A 113 2.70 -31.15 0.13
N SER A 114 2.74 -31.92 1.20
CA SER A 114 2.42 -33.35 1.11
C SER A 114 1.34 -33.63 2.15
N LYS A 115 0.29 -34.34 1.73
CA LYS A 115 -0.77 -34.85 2.60
C LYS A 115 -0.18 -35.80 3.65
N SER A 116 0.44 -35.27 4.70
CA SER A 116 0.97 -36.05 5.81
C SER A 116 0.28 -35.62 7.10
N THR A 117 -0.46 -36.55 7.67
CA THR A 117 -0.94 -36.53 9.05
C THR A 117 0.26 -36.64 10.00
N ALA A 118 0.93 -35.53 10.30
CA ALA A 118 1.72 -35.27 11.52
C ALA A 118 2.64 -34.05 11.33
N THR A 119 2.36 -33.00 12.10
CA THR A 119 3.33 -32.16 12.84
C THR A 119 4.75 -32.02 12.26
N ALA A 120 4.99 -30.97 11.46
CA ALA A 120 6.28 -30.27 11.44
C ALA A 120 6.15 -28.92 10.74
N CYS A 121 6.26 -27.82 11.47
CA CYS A 121 6.63 -26.55 10.88
C CYS A 121 8.09 -26.62 10.47
N SER A 122 8.32 -27.02 9.22
CA SER A 122 9.61 -27.46 8.75
C SER A 122 10.59 -26.30 8.55
N ASN A 123 10.14 -25.06 8.42
CA ASN A 123 11.00 -23.88 8.24
C ASN A 123 10.49 -22.66 9.01
N ALA A 124 11.41 -21.92 9.63
CA ALA A 124 11.15 -20.61 10.21
C ALA A 124 10.66 -19.63 9.13
N ILE A 125 9.73 -18.75 9.48
CA ILE A 125 9.32 -17.66 8.59
C ILE A 125 10.56 -16.78 8.32
N PRO A 126 10.90 -16.49 7.05
CA PRO A 126 11.99 -15.57 6.74
C PRO A 126 11.65 -14.18 7.27
N THR A 127 12.54 -13.58 8.05
CA THR A 127 12.45 -12.18 8.47
C THR A 127 13.15 -11.26 7.48
N ASP A 128 14.04 -11.79 6.64
CA ASP A 128 14.69 -11.03 5.58
C ASP A 128 13.66 -10.41 4.64
N GLY A 129 13.68 -9.09 4.52
CA GLY A 129 12.75 -8.29 3.73
C GLY A 129 11.32 -8.22 4.28
N LEU A 130 11.04 -8.71 5.49
CA LEU A 130 9.75 -8.52 6.16
C LEU A 130 9.67 -7.09 6.70
N VAL A 131 8.70 -6.31 6.24
CA VAL A 131 8.58 -4.87 6.55
C VAL A 131 7.43 -4.56 7.51
N GLY A 132 6.35 -5.32 7.44
CA GLY A 132 5.14 -5.05 8.22
C GLY A 132 4.51 -6.33 8.70
N PHE A 133 3.95 -6.30 9.90
CA PHE A 133 3.30 -7.45 10.51
C PHE A 133 2.06 -7.03 11.31
N LEU A 134 0.87 -7.42 10.83
CA LEU A 134 -0.39 -7.22 11.55
C LEU A 134 -0.80 -8.53 12.25
N SER A 135 -0.84 -8.50 13.58
CA SER A 135 -1.13 -9.67 14.43
C SER A 135 -2.14 -9.32 15.53
N GLY A 136 -1.86 -9.59 16.80
CA GLY A 136 -2.80 -9.34 17.91
C GLY A 136 -2.94 -7.88 18.35
N ASN A 137 -2.02 -6.98 17.97
CA ASN A 137 -2.02 -5.61 18.47
C ASN A 137 -3.10 -4.73 17.82
N PHE A 138 -4.24 -4.57 18.49
CA PHE A 138 -5.37 -3.78 18.00
C PHE A 138 -5.84 -2.76 19.04
N SER A 139 -6.13 -1.53 18.61
CA SER A 139 -6.67 -0.47 19.47
C SER A 139 -7.65 0.43 18.71
N GLY A 140 -8.87 0.57 19.22
CA GLY A 140 -9.90 1.43 18.62
C GLY A 140 -10.36 0.96 17.24
N ASN A 141 -9.88 1.63 16.19
CA ASN A 141 -10.07 1.27 14.78
C ASN A 141 -8.72 1.05 14.08
N THR A 142 -7.65 0.85 14.85
CA THR A 142 -6.28 0.74 14.35
C THR A 142 -5.75 -0.65 14.63
N TRP A 143 -5.46 -1.38 13.55
CA TRP A 143 -4.70 -2.62 13.62
C TRP A 143 -3.22 -2.26 13.47
N LYS A 144 -2.48 -2.39 14.56
CA LYS A 144 -1.14 -1.83 14.67
C LYS A 144 -0.12 -2.75 14.02
N ASP A 145 0.81 -2.14 13.27
CA ASP A 145 1.99 -2.84 12.79
C ASP A 145 2.92 -3.13 13.97
N GLU A 146 3.25 -4.40 14.16
CA GLU A 146 4.10 -4.85 15.26
C GLU A 146 5.52 -4.28 15.11
N TYR A 147 5.97 -3.97 13.89
CA TYR A 147 7.24 -3.28 13.62
C TYR A 147 7.18 -1.76 13.78
N LEU A 148 6.07 -1.20 14.25
CA LEU A 148 5.87 0.24 14.44
C LEU A 148 5.96 1.06 13.14
N GLY A 149 5.79 0.42 11.99
CA GLY A 149 5.71 1.06 10.69
C GLY A 149 4.31 1.64 10.45
N VAL A 150 3.65 1.14 9.42
CA VAL A 150 2.39 1.72 8.95
C VAL A 150 1.22 0.92 9.52
N ASN A 151 0.36 1.54 10.31
CA ASN A 151 -0.83 0.84 10.84
C ASN A 151 -1.91 0.67 9.76
N ALA A 152 -2.72 -0.38 9.89
CA ALA A 152 -3.94 -0.53 9.10
C ALA A 152 -5.14 0.11 9.81
N THR A 153 -6.02 0.75 9.03
CA THR A 153 -7.27 1.34 9.51
C THR A 153 -8.42 0.36 9.29
N VAL A 154 -9.10 -0.01 10.37
CA VAL A 154 -10.22 -0.95 10.35
C VAL A 154 -11.54 -0.20 10.34
N THR A 155 -12.31 -0.43 9.30
CA THR A 155 -13.71 0.00 9.22
C THR A 155 -14.59 -1.10 9.81
N LYS A 156 -15.45 -0.72 10.75
CA LYS A 156 -16.44 -1.63 11.34
C LYS A 156 -17.64 -1.72 10.42
N GLY A 157 -18.00 -2.94 10.03
CA GLY A 157 -19.24 -3.22 9.31
C GLY A 157 -20.46 -3.18 10.23
N LYS A 158 -21.63 -3.50 9.67
CA LYS A 158 -22.90 -3.53 10.42
C LYS A 158 -22.85 -4.46 11.66
N ASN A 159 -22.14 -5.58 11.54
CA ASN A 159 -22.02 -6.58 12.60
C ASN A 159 -20.72 -6.41 13.41
N GLY A 160 -20.00 -5.31 13.19
CA GLY A 160 -18.80 -4.93 13.92
C GLY A 160 -17.53 -5.66 13.48
N VAL A 161 -16.55 -5.64 14.37
CA VAL A 161 -15.26 -6.34 14.25
C VAL A 161 -14.97 -6.92 15.63
N ALA A 162 -14.58 -8.19 15.70
CA ALA A 162 -14.12 -8.81 16.94
C ALA A 162 -12.59 -8.85 16.97
N THR A 163 -12.05 -8.45 18.12
CA THR A 163 -10.63 -8.26 18.38
C THR A 163 -10.27 -8.94 19.71
N GLY A 164 -8.97 -9.09 20.00
CA GLY A 164 -8.52 -9.83 21.19
C GLY A 164 -8.16 -11.29 20.92
N TYR A 165 -8.11 -11.70 19.66
CA TYR A 165 -7.34 -12.89 19.28
C TYR A 165 -5.85 -12.55 19.36
N PRO A 166 -5.00 -13.48 19.85
CA PRO A 166 -3.58 -13.23 20.01
C PRO A 166 -2.86 -12.95 18.67
N ASP A 167 -3.48 -13.30 17.55
CA ASP A 167 -2.86 -13.37 16.25
C ASP A 167 -3.65 -12.69 15.11
N GLY A 168 -4.76 -12.00 15.39
CA GLY A 168 -5.52 -11.34 14.33
C GLY A 168 -6.87 -10.74 14.68
N VAL A 169 -7.69 -10.55 13.65
CA VAL A 169 -8.96 -9.81 13.69
C VAL A 169 -10.05 -10.59 12.95
N THR A 170 -11.26 -10.61 13.51
CA THR A 170 -12.46 -11.16 12.86
C THR A 170 -13.35 -10.04 12.34
N PHE A 171 -13.47 -9.95 11.02
CA PHE A 171 -14.35 -9.02 10.32
C PHE A 171 -15.74 -9.62 10.24
N LYS A 172 -16.75 -8.94 10.81
CA LYS A 172 -18.11 -9.46 10.90
C LYS A 172 -19.04 -8.74 9.93
N GLY A 173 -19.53 -9.51 8.96
CA GLY A 173 -20.54 -9.07 8.03
C GLY A 173 -20.09 -7.93 7.10
N ARG A 174 -21.07 -7.38 6.38
CA ARG A 174 -20.81 -6.42 5.30
C ARG A 174 -20.17 -5.13 5.81
N GLY A 175 -19.20 -4.62 5.03
CA GLY A 175 -18.55 -3.34 5.25
C GLY A 175 -17.44 -3.38 6.31
N ALA A 176 -17.20 -4.55 6.92
CA ALA A 176 -16.05 -4.74 7.80
C ALA A 176 -14.81 -5.08 6.95
N TRP A 177 -13.75 -4.29 7.08
CA TRP A 177 -12.49 -4.51 6.37
C TRP A 177 -11.37 -3.67 7.00
N ALA A 178 -10.13 -3.97 6.63
CA ALA A 178 -8.96 -3.17 6.98
C ALA A 178 -8.30 -2.60 5.71
N GLU A 179 -7.98 -1.31 5.74
CA GLU A 179 -7.12 -0.64 4.78
C GLU A 179 -5.69 -0.58 5.32
N TRP A 180 -4.73 -1.15 4.60
CA TRP A 180 -3.31 -1.03 4.92
C TRP A 180 -2.62 -0.14 3.85
N PRO A 181 -2.34 1.13 4.16
CA PRO A 181 -2.08 2.13 3.13
C PRO A 181 -0.69 2.02 2.50
N VAL A 182 -0.59 2.38 1.22
CA VAL A 182 0.67 2.45 0.44
C VAL A 182 0.83 3.87 -0.11
N GLY A 183 0.22 4.18 -1.25
CA GLY A 183 0.19 5.53 -1.83
C GLY A 183 -0.71 6.50 -1.05
N SER A 184 -1.72 5.99 -0.33
CA SER A 184 -2.62 6.84 0.48
C SER A 184 -1.98 7.44 1.74
N GLN A 185 -0.71 7.11 2.04
CA GLN A 185 0.05 7.70 3.16
C GLN A 185 0.30 9.21 2.96
N GLY A 186 0.38 9.68 1.71
CA GLY A 186 0.64 11.07 1.36
C GLY A 186 2.07 11.27 0.86
N GLU A 187 2.78 12.24 1.42
CA GLU A 187 4.15 12.60 1.01
C GLU A 187 5.18 11.55 1.44
N ASN A 188 5.16 11.16 2.71
CA ASN A 188 6.06 10.13 3.26
C ASN A 188 5.44 8.73 3.07
N GLN A 189 5.71 8.10 1.92
CA GLN A 189 5.18 6.78 1.56
C GLN A 189 6.16 5.66 1.95
N LEU A 190 6.10 5.19 3.19
CA LEU A 190 7.02 4.18 3.71
C LEU A 190 6.95 2.86 2.92
N TYR A 191 5.78 2.54 2.38
CA TYR A 191 5.55 1.31 1.61
C TYR A 191 5.65 1.49 0.09
N HIS A 192 6.25 2.58 -0.38
CA HIS A 192 6.38 2.86 -1.82
C HIS A 192 7.03 1.69 -2.61
N PHE A 193 7.89 0.89 -1.97
CA PHE A 193 8.50 -0.31 -2.55
C PHE A 193 7.47 -1.28 -3.17
N ALA A 194 6.23 -1.32 -2.65
CA ALA A 194 5.19 -2.23 -3.12
C ALA A 194 4.79 -1.97 -4.58
N ASN A 195 5.09 -0.79 -5.14
CA ASN A 195 4.88 -0.51 -6.56
C ASN A 195 5.82 -1.34 -7.47
N TYR A 196 6.90 -1.87 -6.92
CA TYR A 196 7.91 -2.63 -7.65
C TYR A 196 7.90 -4.10 -7.25
N ASN A 197 8.04 -4.39 -5.97
CA ASN A 197 8.16 -5.75 -5.46
C ASN A 197 7.50 -5.87 -4.10
N PHE A 198 6.64 -6.86 -3.91
CA PHE A 198 6.17 -7.23 -2.58
C PHE A 198 5.68 -8.68 -2.51
N THR A 199 5.58 -9.19 -1.29
CA THR A 199 4.78 -10.37 -0.96
C THR A 199 3.86 -10.05 0.21
N LEU A 200 2.56 -10.25 0.05
CA LEU A 200 1.55 -10.11 1.09
C LEU A 200 1.02 -11.50 1.44
N VAL A 201 1.18 -11.93 2.69
CA VAL A 201 0.74 -13.24 3.18
C VAL A 201 -0.26 -13.04 4.32
N ALA A 202 -1.29 -13.88 4.38
CA ALA A 202 -2.18 -13.95 5.54
C ALA A 202 -2.68 -15.37 5.77
N THR A 203 -3.01 -15.70 7.03
CA THR A 203 -3.81 -16.88 7.36
C THR A 203 -5.26 -16.48 7.52
N VAL A 204 -6.16 -17.13 6.80
CA VAL A 204 -7.59 -16.79 6.76
C VAL A 204 -8.46 -17.98 7.13
N SER A 205 -9.56 -17.74 7.83
CA SER A 205 -10.60 -18.73 8.08
C SER A 205 -11.98 -18.12 7.92
N ILE A 206 -12.83 -18.76 7.12
CA ILE A 206 -14.18 -18.28 6.80
C ILE A 206 -15.18 -19.01 7.69
N ASP A 207 -15.97 -18.31 8.50
CA ASP A 207 -16.79 -18.96 9.53
C ASP A 207 -18.00 -19.73 8.98
N GLY A 208 -18.47 -19.37 7.77
CA GLY A 208 -19.65 -19.98 7.16
C GLY A 208 -19.77 -19.71 5.67
N VAL A 209 -20.73 -20.37 5.02
CA VAL A 209 -20.94 -20.21 3.57
C VAL A 209 -21.75 -18.95 3.26
N PRO A 210 -21.27 -18.06 2.36
CA PRO A 210 -22.06 -16.94 1.88
C PRO A 210 -23.41 -17.41 1.33
N LYS A 211 -24.48 -16.65 1.57
CA LYS A 211 -25.79 -17.02 1.03
C LYS A 211 -25.85 -16.84 -0.48
N LYS A 212 -25.22 -15.78 -1.01
CA LYS A 212 -25.16 -15.48 -2.45
C LYS A 212 -23.89 -14.70 -2.81
N GLY A 213 -23.46 -14.84 -4.06
CA GLY A 213 -22.40 -14.03 -4.66
C GLY A 213 -20.99 -14.42 -4.21
N SER A 214 -20.04 -13.56 -4.57
CA SER A 214 -18.62 -13.67 -4.21
C SER A 214 -18.27 -12.51 -3.28
N ILE A 215 -17.53 -12.82 -2.21
CA ILE A 215 -17.11 -11.86 -1.19
C ILE A 215 -15.60 -11.65 -1.31
N PRO A 216 -15.13 -10.40 -1.46
CA PRO A 216 -13.72 -10.06 -1.39
C PRO A 216 -13.12 -10.42 -0.02
N LEU A 217 -11.92 -10.96 -0.04
CA LEU A 217 -11.19 -11.34 1.17
C LEU A 217 -9.90 -10.53 1.34
N MET A 218 -9.08 -10.48 0.30
CA MET A 218 -7.79 -9.80 0.36
C MET A 218 -7.39 -9.35 -1.04
N GLY A 219 -6.79 -8.17 -1.16
CA GLY A 219 -6.28 -7.74 -2.46
C GLY A 219 -5.60 -6.39 -2.46
N VAL A 220 -5.33 -5.93 -3.68
CA VAL A 220 -4.49 -4.76 -3.97
C VAL A 220 -5.30 -3.75 -4.76
N ARG A 221 -5.41 -2.54 -4.23
CA ARG A 221 -6.10 -1.42 -4.87
C ARG A 221 -5.08 -0.47 -5.50
N LEU A 222 -5.35 -0.06 -6.74
CA LEU A 222 -4.61 1.00 -7.44
C LEU A 222 -5.26 2.35 -7.19
N ASP A 223 -4.47 3.40 -7.30
CA ASP A 223 -4.94 4.78 -7.31
C ASP A 223 -6.05 4.97 -8.36
N GLY A 224 -7.12 5.65 -7.98
CA GLY A 224 -8.32 5.77 -8.81
C GLY A 224 -9.25 4.54 -8.78
N GLY A 225 -9.07 3.63 -7.83
CA GLY A 225 -10.09 2.66 -7.43
C GLY A 225 -10.08 1.31 -8.16
N LYS A 226 -9.22 1.14 -9.17
CA LYS A 226 -9.08 -0.12 -9.93
C LYS A 226 -8.47 -1.21 -9.04
N LYS A 227 -8.95 -2.44 -9.17
CA LYS A 227 -8.37 -3.62 -8.49
C LYS A 227 -7.22 -4.16 -9.34
N LEU A 228 -6.05 -4.38 -8.75
CA LEU A 228 -4.92 -5.03 -9.42
C LEU A 228 -5.03 -6.55 -9.30
N MET A 229 -5.20 -7.04 -8.07
CA MET A 229 -5.43 -8.44 -7.76
C MET A 229 -6.42 -8.53 -6.61
N GLU A 230 -7.24 -9.58 -6.60
CA GLU A 230 -8.26 -9.80 -5.58
C GLU A 230 -8.49 -11.29 -5.37
N LEU A 231 -8.46 -11.74 -4.12
CA LEU A 231 -8.95 -13.04 -3.70
C LEU A 231 -10.39 -12.90 -3.20
N LEU A 232 -11.27 -13.74 -3.73
CA LEU A 232 -12.68 -13.85 -3.35
C LEU A 232 -13.04 -15.29 -2.98
N TYR A 233 -14.09 -15.43 -2.19
CA TYR A 233 -14.73 -16.70 -1.89
C TYR A 233 -16.24 -16.59 -2.15
N ASP A 234 -16.87 -17.67 -2.62
CA ASP A 234 -18.29 -17.64 -3.01
C ASP A 234 -19.19 -18.62 -2.25
N SER A 235 -20.50 -18.48 -2.48
CA SER A 235 -21.54 -19.36 -1.91
C SER A 235 -21.45 -20.82 -2.39
N GLY A 236 -20.70 -21.09 -3.47
CA GLY A 236 -20.43 -22.43 -3.99
C GLY A 236 -19.20 -23.08 -3.35
N LYS A 237 -18.66 -22.49 -2.27
CA LYS A 237 -17.42 -22.90 -1.62
C LYS A 237 -16.20 -22.86 -2.55
N LYS A 238 -16.19 -21.97 -3.55
CA LYS A 238 -15.05 -21.82 -4.47
C LYS A 238 -14.23 -20.59 -4.13
N TRP A 239 -12.92 -20.73 -4.31
CA TRP A 239 -12.00 -19.60 -4.40
C TRP A 239 -12.04 -19.03 -5.82
N ARG A 240 -12.11 -17.70 -5.93
CA ARG A 240 -11.98 -16.97 -7.18
C ARG A 240 -10.90 -15.92 -7.03
N LEU A 241 -10.06 -15.77 -8.05
CA LEU A 241 -8.98 -14.80 -8.03
C LEU A 241 -9.01 -13.95 -9.28
N LEU A 242 -9.07 -12.64 -9.09
CA LEU A 242 -8.75 -11.66 -10.13
C LEU A 242 -7.22 -11.56 -10.21
N CYS A 243 -6.66 -12.02 -11.32
CA CYS A 243 -5.23 -11.94 -11.60
C CYS A 243 -4.86 -10.56 -12.17
N SER A 244 -3.57 -10.22 -12.11
CA SER A 244 -3.02 -8.94 -12.59
C SER A 244 -3.18 -8.69 -14.09
N ASP A 245 -3.40 -9.74 -14.89
CA ASP A 245 -3.74 -9.65 -16.31
C ASP A 245 -5.22 -9.33 -16.58
N GLY A 246 -6.03 -9.16 -15.53
CA GLY A 246 -7.46 -8.91 -15.59
C GLY A 246 -8.31 -10.16 -15.76
N THR A 247 -7.71 -11.35 -15.88
CA THR A 247 -8.45 -12.60 -15.94
C THR A 247 -8.93 -13.01 -14.55
N THR A 248 -10.11 -13.64 -14.48
CA THR A 248 -10.59 -14.26 -13.25
C THR A 248 -10.44 -15.77 -13.35
N LYS A 249 -9.78 -16.36 -12.36
CA LYS A 249 -9.57 -17.81 -12.23
C LYS A 249 -10.41 -18.33 -11.08
N ARG A 250 -11.01 -19.50 -11.26
CA ARG A 250 -11.73 -20.22 -10.21
C ARG A 250 -11.00 -21.52 -9.90
N LEU A 251 -10.72 -21.77 -8.62
CA LEU A 251 -10.14 -23.07 -8.22
C LEU A 251 -11.20 -24.15 -8.33
N LYS A 252 -10.80 -25.32 -8.83
CA LYS A 252 -11.68 -26.49 -8.83
C LYS A 252 -11.88 -27.08 -7.44
N SER A 253 -10.90 -26.95 -6.54
CA SER A 253 -11.05 -27.36 -5.14
C SER A 253 -12.08 -26.49 -4.42
N THR A 254 -12.66 -27.03 -3.34
CA THR A 254 -13.53 -26.26 -2.45
C THR A 254 -12.75 -25.80 -1.23
N TRP A 255 -13.15 -24.66 -0.68
CA TRP A 255 -12.79 -24.29 0.68
C TRP A 255 -13.84 -24.81 1.66
N GLU A 256 -13.45 -25.02 2.91
CA GLU A 256 -14.33 -25.48 3.97
C GLU A 256 -14.46 -24.42 5.06
N PRO A 257 -15.67 -24.21 5.61
CA PRO A 257 -15.86 -23.32 6.75
C PRO A 257 -14.94 -23.70 7.92
N GLN A 258 -14.52 -22.69 8.69
CA GLN A 258 -13.68 -22.82 9.88
C GLN A 258 -12.33 -23.51 9.64
N THR A 259 -11.96 -23.72 8.37
CA THR A 259 -10.65 -24.22 7.98
C THR A 259 -9.71 -23.05 7.73
N GLN A 260 -8.46 -23.19 8.18
CA GLN A 260 -7.42 -22.18 7.96
C GLN A 260 -6.77 -22.41 6.60
N TYR A 261 -6.62 -21.32 5.85
CA TYR A 261 -5.93 -21.29 4.57
C TYR A 261 -4.83 -20.24 4.63
N GLN A 262 -3.68 -20.52 4.03
CA GLN A 262 -2.69 -19.49 3.76
C GLN A 262 -2.98 -18.90 2.38
N VAL A 263 -3.06 -17.57 2.32
CA VAL A 263 -3.29 -16.84 1.09
C VAL A 263 -2.15 -15.87 0.85
N THR A 264 -1.64 -15.85 -0.37
CA THR A 264 -0.48 -15.04 -0.73
C THR A 264 -0.72 -14.28 -2.04
N ILE A 265 -0.30 -13.03 -2.07
CA ILE A 265 -0.22 -12.20 -3.27
C ILE A 265 1.21 -11.72 -3.43
N VAL A 266 1.80 -11.93 -4.62
CA VAL A 266 3.17 -11.50 -4.94
C VAL A 266 3.10 -10.55 -6.14
N LEU A 267 3.83 -9.45 -6.06
CA LEU A 267 4.14 -8.62 -7.22
C LEU A 267 5.65 -8.63 -7.44
N GLN A 268 6.06 -8.88 -8.67
CA GLN A 268 7.45 -8.89 -9.10
C GLN A 268 7.66 -7.93 -10.27
N ASN A 269 8.70 -7.11 -10.17
CA ASN A 269 9.14 -6.14 -11.18
C ASN A 269 8.02 -5.17 -11.64
N GLY A 270 7.05 -4.88 -10.76
CA GLY A 270 5.90 -4.01 -11.01
C GLY A 270 4.90 -4.53 -12.05
N LYS A 271 5.12 -5.72 -12.62
CA LYS A 271 4.42 -6.19 -13.83
C LYS A 271 3.92 -7.63 -13.76
N GLN A 272 4.49 -8.46 -12.90
CA GLN A 272 4.14 -9.88 -12.79
C GLN A 272 3.47 -10.11 -11.44
N GLY A 273 2.19 -10.51 -11.48
CA GLY A 273 1.41 -10.82 -10.30
C GLY A 273 1.23 -12.34 -10.17
N PHE A 274 1.46 -12.84 -8.97
CA PHE A 274 1.20 -14.23 -8.61
C PHE A 274 0.29 -14.27 -7.39
N ALA A 275 -0.53 -15.32 -7.31
CA ALA A 275 -1.37 -15.54 -6.14
C ALA A 275 -1.44 -17.03 -5.82
N TYR A 276 -1.44 -17.33 -4.52
CA TYR A 276 -1.37 -18.69 -3.99
C TYR A 276 -2.43 -18.91 -2.92
N VAL A 277 -2.95 -20.14 -2.87
CA VAL A 277 -3.81 -20.64 -1.79
C VAL A 277 -3.18 -21.95 -1.31
N ASP A 278 -2.80 -22.02 -0.03
CA ASP A 278 -2.04 -23.14 0.57
C ASP A 278 -0.80 -23.53 -0.26
N GLY A 279 -0.06 -22.52 -0.71
CA GLY A 279 1.14 -22.69 -1.52
C GLY A 279 0.88 -23.15 -2.96
N GLN A 280 -0.35 -23.50 -3.33
CA GLN A 280 -0.69 -23.83 -4.72
C GLN A 280 -0.87 -22.56 -5.54
N ARG A 281 -0.20 -22.50 -6.69
CA ARG A 281 -0.22 -21.30 -7.56
C ARG A 281 -1.50 -21.25 -8.37
N VAL A 282 -2.25 -20.17 -8.23
CA VAL A 282 -3.57 -19.98 -8.86
C VAL A 282 -3.50 -18.99 -10.02
N CYS A 283 -2.81 -17.87 -9.79
CA CYS A 283 -2.54 -16.86 -10.80
C CYS A 283 -1.07 -16.89 -11.15
N GLU A 284 -0.78 -16.93 -12.44
CA GLU A 284 0.50 -16.60 -13.04
C GLU A 284 0.19 -15.69 -14.22
N SER A 285 0.52 -14.40 -14.08
CA SER A 285 0.39 -13.49 -15.22
C SER A 285 1.70 -13.45 -16.00
N ALA A 286 1.63 -13.60 -17.32
CA ALA A 286 2.65 -13.02 -18.19
C ALA A 286 2.71 -11.50 -17.95
N GLN A 287 3.85 -10.87 -18.27
CA GLN A 287 4.06 -9.41 -18.10
C GLN A 287 2.79 -8.63 -18.44
N ARG A 288 2.39 -7.74 -17.52
CA ARG A 288 1.30 -6.76 -17.73
C ARG A 288 1.30 -6.27 -19.18
N GLY A 289 0.17 -6.45 -19.88
CA GLY A 289 -0.06 -5.79 -21.16
C GLY A 289 0.18 -4.29 -20.98
N LEU A 290 1.11 -3.73 -21.75
CA LEU A 290 1.64 -2.37 -21.67
C LEU A 290 0.60 -1.32 -22.12
N GLU A 291 -0.67 -1.46 -21.73
CA GLU A 291 -1.72 -0.52 -22.10
C GLU A 291 -1.98 0.46 -20.95
N ASN A 292 -1.31 1.61 -21.05
CA ASN A 292 -1.70 2.93 -20.51
C ASN A 292 -2.13 3.01 -19.03
N THR A 293 -1.63 2.12 -18.17
CA THR A 293 -1.86 2.18 -16.71
C THR A 293 -0.60 2.52 -15.93
N ASP A 294 0.37 3.17 -16.59
CA ASP A 294 1.71 3.47 -16.10
C ASP A 294 1.78 4.66 -15.12
N SER A 295 0.65 5.23 -14.69
CA SER A 295 0.64 6.40 -13.80
C SER A 295 -0.05 6.22 -12.45
N LYS A 296 -0.68 5.06 -12.20
CA LYS A 296 -1.45 4.83 -10.97
C LYS A 296 -0.73 3.82 -10.09
N GLY A 297 -0.14 4.31 -9.00
CA GLY A 297 0.51 3.49 -7.99
C GLY A 297 -0.50 2.64 -7.22
N ILE A 298 0.01 1.79 -6.34
CA ILE A 298 -0.81 1.07 -5.37
C ILE A 298 -1.28 2.05 -4.31
N SER A 299 -2.59 2.15 -4.11
CA SER A 299 -3.17 3.00 -3.08
C SER A 299 -3.07 2.34 -1.70
N HIS A 300 -3.52 1.09 -1.60
CA HIS A 300 -3.56 0.31 -0.35
C HIS A 300 -3.76 -1.18 -0.62
N PHE A 301 -3.44 -1.99 0.39
CA PHE A 301 -3.95 -3.35 0.52
C PHE A 301 -5.29 -3.32 1.28
N TYR A 302 -6.22 -4.20 0.92
CA TYR A 302 -7.46 -4.40 1.66
C TYR A 302 -7.54 -5.84 2.17
N ILE A 303 -8.01 -5.99 3.41
CA ILE A 303 -8.00 -7.24 4.17
C ILE A 303 -9.36 -7.45 4.85
N GLY A 304 -9.89 -8.67 4.79
CA GLY A 304 -11.20 -9.04 5.34
C GLY A 304 -12.41 -8.61 4.48
N GLY A 305 -12.21 -7.71 3.52
CA GLY A 305 -13.23 -7.15 2.65
C GLY A 305 -12.67 -5.98 1.81
N ASP A 306 -13.45 -5.44 0.86
CA ASP A 306 -12.99 -4.38 -0.06
C ASP A 306 -13.65 -3.00 0.18
N GLY A 307 -14.37 -2.83 1.30
CA GLY A 307 -15.13 -1.62 1.63
C GLY A 307 -16.44 -1.44 0.85
N GLY A 308 -16.78 -2.34 -0.07
CA GLY A 308 -18.01 -2.29 -0.85
C GLY A 308 -19.28 -2.52 -0.02
N SER A 309 -20.30 -1.69 -0.24
CA SER A 309 -21.64 -1.84 0.36
C SER A 309 -22.66 -2.51 -0.58
N ALA A 310 -22.34 -2.71 -1.85
CA ALA A 310 -23.23 -3.23 -2.89
C ALA A 310 -23.08 -4.76 -3.06
N GLY A 311 -24.20 -5.51 -3.05
CA GLY A 311 -24.24 -6.96 -3.28
C GLY A 311 -24.83 -7.76 -2.11
N GLY A 312 -26.01 -8.35 -2.32
CA GLY A 312 -26.86 -8.99 -1.29
C GLY A 312 -26.22 -10.16 -0.52
N GLN A 313 -26.38 -10.12 0.81
CA GLN A 313 -26.29 -11.24 1.77
C GLN A 313 -24.93 -11.96 1.95
N GLY A 314 -24.17 -11.46 2.93
CA GLY A 314 -23.14 -12.24 3.60
C GLY A 314 -22.90 -11.70 5.00
N ASP A 315 -23.67 -12.15 5.99
CA ASP A 315 -23.33 -12.02 7.43
C ASP A 315 -22.17 -12.95 7.82
N VAL A 316 -21.45 -13.49 6.83
CA VAL A 316 -20.33 -14.38 7.04
C VAL A 316 -19.19 -13.57 7.63
N SER A 317 -18.63 -14.11 8.71
CA SER A 317 -17.47 -13.54 9.35
C SER A 317 -16.22 -14.21 8.80
N VAL A 318 -15.15 -13.42 8.68
CA VAL A 318 -13.84 -13.93 8.28
C VAL A 318 -12.83 -13.51 9.32
N THR A 319 -12.04 -14.47 9.77
CA THR A 319 -10.90 -14.19 10.64
C THR A 319 -9.64 -14.17 9.81
N VAL A 320 -8.87 -13.08 9.92
CA VAL A 320 -7.57 -12.93 9.28
C VAL A 320 -6.51 -12.81 10.36
N ARG A 321 -5.45 -13.60 10.23
CA ARG A 321 -4.36 -13.74 11.18
C ARG A 321 -3.02 -13.58 10.50
N ASN A 322 -2.06 -13.07 11.26
CA ASN A 322 -0.65 -12.99 10.88
C ASN A 322 -0.44 -12.45 9.46
N VAL A 323 -0.86 -11.20 9.22
CA VAL A 323 -0.67 -10.56 7.90
C VAL A 323 0.77 -10.06 7.81
N LEU A 324 1.54 -10.58 6.87
CA LEU A 324 2.96 -10.30 6.67
C LEU A 324 3.15 -9.57 5.34
N LEU A 325 3.92 -8.48 5.34
CA LEU A 325 4.26 -7.71 4.15
C LEU A 325 5.78 -7.71 3.94
N TYR A 326 6.22 -8.22 2.80
CA TYR A 326 7.62 -8.22 2.40
C TYR A 326 7.90 -7.19 1.31
N ASN A 327 9.10 -6.59 1.31
CA ASN A 327 9.60 -5.71 0.24
C ASN A 327 10.24 -6.46 -0.95
N ARG A 328 10.03 -7.77 -1.02
CA ARG A 328 10.59 -8.63 -2.05
C ARG A 328 9.63 -9.75 -2.42
N PRO A 329 9.74 -10.31 -3.64
CA PRO A 329 9.05 -11.53 -3.98
C PRO A 329 9.62 -12.69 -3.15
N LEU A 330 8.74 -13.49 -2.56
CA LEU A 330 9.08 -14.79 -2.01
C LEU A 330 8.84 -15.86 -3.07
N THR A 331 9.71 -16.87 -3.10
CA THR A 331 9.55 -18.03 -3.99
C THR A 331 8.75 -19.10 -3.27
N PHE A 332 7.70 -19.58 -3.92
CA PHE A 332 6.88 -20.69 -3.45
C PHE A 332 7.10 -21.88 -4.39
N SER A 333 7.37 -23.06 -3.83
CA SER A 333 7.66 -24.30 -4.59
C SER A 333 6.44 -25.21 -4.76
N GLY A 334 5.25 -24.72 -4.40
CA GLY A 334 4.02 -25.50 -4.54
C GLY A 334 3.63 -25.70 -6.02
N PRO A 335 2.82 -26.73 -6.32
CA PRO A 335 2.37 -27.01 -7.66
C PRO A 335 1.37 -25.95 -8.16
N ASP A 336 1.13 -25.94 -9.46
CA ASP A 336 0.00 -25.20 -10.03
C ASP A 336 -1.33 -25.80 -9.56
N ALA A 337 -2.23 -24.93 -9.12
CA ALA A 337 -3.59 -25.30 -8.77
C ALA A 337 -4.39 -25.66 -10.03
N GLU A 338 -5.28 -26.63 -9.90
CA GLU A 338 -6.28 -26.88 -10.94
C GLU A 338 -7.31 -25.75 -10.98
N VAL A 339 -7.23 -24.92 -12.01
CA VAL A 339 -8.08 -23.75 -12.21
C VAL A 339 -8.89 -23.83 -13.50
N GLU A 340 -10.03 -23.17 -13.51
CA GLU A 340 -10.82 -22.89 -14.71
C GLU A 340 -10.96 -21.37 -14.91
N LYS A 341 -11.16 -20.93 -16.16
CA LYS A 341 -11.48 -19.53 -16.42
C LYS A 341 -12.89 -19.24 -15.91
N ASP A 342 -13.03 -18.23 -15.07
CA ASP A 342 -14.35 -17.78 -14.63
C ASP A 342 -14.88 -16.75 -15.63
N VAL A 343 -15.88 -17.15 -16.40
CA VAL A 343 -16.56 -16.28 -17.38
C VAL A 343 -17.68 -15.47 -16.69
N ALA A 344 -18.01 -15.78 -15.42
CA ALA A 344 -18.93 -14.96 -14.65
C ALA A 344 -18.20 -13.68 -14.22
N SER A 345 -18.52 -12.57 -14.87
CA SER A 345 -17.92 -11.27 -14.58
C SER A 345 -17.97 -10.95 -13.08
N PRO A 346 -16.89 -10.45 -12.46
CA PRO A 346 -17.02 -9.74 -11.21
C PRO A 346 -17.92 -8.53 -11.49
N ALA A 347 -18.96 -8.34 -10.67
CA ALA A 347 -19.91 -7.25 -10.80
C ALA A 347 -19.20 -5.90 -10.68
N GLY A 348 -18.73 -5.39 -11.81
CA GLY A 348 -18.11 -4.08 -12.00
C GLY A 348 -18.60 -3.51 -13.31
N ALA A 349 -19.92 -3.28 -13.39
CA ALA A 349 -20.49 -2.53 -14.50
C ALA A 349 -19.94 -1.11 -14.44
N GLY A 350 -19.00 -0.81 -15.35
CA GLY A 350 -18.68 0.56 -15.70
C GLY A 350 -19.98 1.29 -16.03
N SER A 351 -20.14 2.47 -15.42
CA SER A 351 -21.17 3.43 -15.78
C SER A 351 -20.98 3.79 -17.26
N ARG A 352 -21.72 3.11 -18.14
CA ARG A 352 -22.04 3.67 -19.45
C ARG A 352 -23.28 4.52 -19.23
N THR A 353 -23.07 5.84 -19.19
CA THR A 353 -24.10 6.83 -19.44
C THR A 353 -24.74 6.52 -20.80
N LYS A 354 -25.87 5.82 -20.78
CA LYS A 354 -26.82 5.84 -21.89
C LYS A 354 -27.63 7.11 -21.74
N THR A 355 -27.36 8.08 -22.60
CA THR A 355 -28.25 9.21 -22.89
C THR A 355 -29.61 8.64 -23.28
N GLY A 356 -30.62 8.92 -22.46
CA GLY A 356 -31.99 8.47 -22.67
C GLY A 356 -32.59 9.11 -23.91
N GLY A 357 -33.28 8.29 -24.70
CA GLY A 357 -34.16 8.75 -25.76
C GLY A 357 -35.36 9.49 -25.16
N GLU A 358 -35.63 10.67 -25.72
CA GLU A 358 -36.76 11.52 -25.35
C GLU A 358 -38.02 11.05 -26.08
N ILE A 359 -39.08 10.80 -25.30
CA ILE A 359 -40.41 10.47 -25.81
C ILE A 359 -41.15 11.77 -26.13
N LYS A 360 -41.71 11.78 -27.33
CA LYS A 360 -42.60 12.77 -27.96
C LYS A 360 -43.63 13.41 -27.03
N THR A 361 -43.88 14.70 -27.28
CA THR A 361 -45.24 15.27 -27.25
C THR A 361 -45.41 16.21 -28.43
N GLU A 362 -46.50 16.01 -29.18
CA GLU A 362 -46.93 16.79 -30.33
C GLU A 362 -47.70 18.05 -29.90
N GLY A 363 -47.55 19.14 -30.67
CA GLY A 363 -48.37 20.36 -30.57
C GLY A 363 -47.90 21.44 -31.56
N LYS A 364 -48.45 21.43 -32.77
CA LYS A 364 -48.18 22.35 -33.91
C LYS A 364 -49.15 23.57 -33.86
N PRO A 365 -49.06 24.57 -34.75
CA PRO A 365 -48.08 25.67 -34.89
C PRO A 365 -48.71 27.08 -34.79
N ALA A 366 -47.88 28.14 -34.78
CA ALA A 366 -48.29 29.47 -35.26
C ALA A 366 -47.16 30.12 -36.09
N THR A 367 -47.60 30.93 -37.06
CA THR A 367 -46.97 31.25 -38.35
C THR A 367 -46.22 32.60 -38.34
N THR A 368 -45.25 32.74 -39.25
CA THR A 368 -44.75 34.00 -39.89
C THR A 368 -44.00 34.98 -38.95
N GLN A 369 -42.82 35.53 -39.26
CA GLN A 369 -42.44 36.31 -40.44
C GLN A 369 -40.90 36.43 -40.60
N GLN A 370 -40.45 36.37 -41.86
CA GLN A 370 -39.52 37.29 -42.55
C GLN A 370 -38.12 37.62 -41.97
N VAL A 371 -37.12 36.98 -42.59
CA VAL A 371 -35.84 37.49 -43.18
C VAL A 371 -35.96 38.97 -43.63
N PRO A 372 -34.90 39.82 -43.74
CA PRO A 372 -33.59 39.37 -44.20
C PRO A 372 -32.30 40.17 -43.84
N THR A 373 -31.17 39.53 -44.19
CA THR A 373 -29.93 40.10 -44.80
C THR A 373 -29.16 41.19 -44.07
N ALA A 374 -27.83 41.32 -44.13
CA ALA A 374 -26.67 40.56 -44.60
C ALA A 374 -25.46 41.51 -44.30
N PRO A 375 -24.30 41.44 -44.97
CA PRO A 375 -23.16 40.63 -44.59
C PRO A 375 -21.85 41.46 -44.57
N SER A 376 -20.71 40.78 -44.74
CA SER A 376 -19.42 41.28 -45.25
C SER A 376 -18.47 41.86 -44.19
N SER A 377 -17.16 41.63 -44.22
CA SER A 377 -16.31 40.90 -45.17
C SER A 377 -14.87 40.84 -44.66
N HIS A 378 -14.16 39.78 -45.10
CA HIS A 378 -12.76 39.69 -45.55
C HIS A 378 -11.63 40.37 -44.73
N ALA A 379 -10.64 39.66 -44.18
CA ALA A 379 -9.63 38.71 -44.73
C ALA A 379 -8.29 39.38 -45.11
N VAL A 380 -7.22 38.66 -44.73
CA VAL A 380 -5.83 38.64 -45.24
C VAL A 380 -4.87 39.76 -44.80
N GLY A 381 -3.68 39.35 -44.35
CA GLY A 381 -2.46 40.17 -44.43
C GLY A 381 -1.38 39.82 -43.43
N GLU A 382 -0.38 39.05 -43.86
CA GLU A 382 0.77 38.56 -43.11
C GLU A 382 1.80 39.62 -42.67
N ALA A 383 2.60 39.19 -41.68
CA ALA A 383 4.06 39.26 -41.59
C ALA A 383 4.76 40.32 -40.70
N ALA A 384 5.64 39.73 -39.88
CA ALA A 384 6.98 40.17 -39.44
C ALA A 384 7.12 40.94 -38.12
N GLY A 385 7.87 40.30 -37.20
CA GLY A 385 8.89 41.03 -36.43
C GLY A 385 8.98 40.77 -34.94
N ASN A 386 9.99 39.97 -34.55
CA ASN A 386 10.78 40.04 -33.32
C ASN A 386 10.33 39.36 -32.00
N ALA A 387 11.07 38.28 -31.72
CA ALA A 387 12.04 38.14 -30.63
C ALA A 387 11.54 37.87 -29.20
N GLY A 388 12.02 36.76 -28.62
CA GLY A 388 12.04 36.60 -27.17
C GLY A 388 12.11 35.17 -26.62
N THR A 389 13.25 34.51 -26.81
CA THR A 389 13.87 33.60 -25.82
C THR A 389 13.11 32.33 -25.38
N MET A 390 13.47 31.20 -26.01
CA MET A 390 13.38 29.89 -25.36
C MET A 390 14.34 29.82 -24.16
N ARG A 391 13.85 29.39 -23.00
CA ARG A 391 14.67 28.68 -22.01
C ARG A 391 14.01 27.34 -21.72
N GLY A 392 14.63 26.28 -22.23
CA GLY A 392 14.37 24.92 -21.80
C GLY A 392 14.91 24.72 -20.38
N SER A 393 14.08 24.17 -19.51
CA SER A 393 14.52 23.62 -18.24
C SER A 393 14.89 22.17 -18.48
N GLY A 394 16.20 21.93 -18.57
CA GLY A 394 16.79 20.62 -18.75
C GLY A 394 16.53 19.69 -17.57
N LEU A 395 16.38 18.41 -17.93
CA LEU A 395 16.53 17.26 -17.05
C LEU A 395 17.85 17.36 -16.27
N LEU A 396 17.78 17.27 -14.94
CA LEU A 396 18.94 16.94 -14.11
C LEU A 396 18.99 15.42 -13.94
N PRO A 397 20.06 14.75 -14.39
CA PRO A 397 20.22 13.31 -14.25
C PRO A 397 20.65 12.95 -12.82
N SER A 398 19.98 11.93 -12.28
CA SER A 398 20.42 11.12 -11.16
C SER A 398 21.84 10.59 -11.38
N LEU A 399 22.83 11.14 -10.68
CA LEU A 399 24.14 10.53 -10.58
C LEU A 399 24.85 11.02 -9.30
N LEU A 400 24.70 10.29 -8.20
CA LEU A 400 25.62 10.31 -7.05
C LEU A 400 25.23 9.16 -6.11
N LEU A 401 25.84 7.99 -6.30
CA LEU A 401 26.23 6.97 -5.29
C LEU A 401 26.71 5.69 -5.99
N LEU A 402 27.83 5.83 -6.70
CA LEU A 402 28.73 4.71 -7.02
C LEU A 402 30.12 5.29 -6.87
N LEU A 403 30.80 4.96 -5.76
CA LEU A 403 32.26 4.92 -5.59
C LEU A 403 32.56 4.62 -4.11
N GLY A 404 33.08 3.43 -3.85
CA GLY A 404 33.48 3.01 -2.50
C GLY A 404 33.80 1.53 -2.38
N LEU A 405 34.43 0.93 -3.38
CA LEU A 405 35.03 -0.40 -3.30
C LEU A 405 36.39 -0.34 -3.98
N TRP A 406 37.46 -0.29 -3.20
CA TRP A 406 38.79 -0.85 -3.47
C TRP A 406 39.76 -0.67 -2.30
N GLY A 407 40.47 -1.77 -1.97
CA GLY A 407 41.71 -1.87 -1.15
C GLY A 407 41.49 -1.92 0.37
N PHE A 408 41.95 -2.91 1.15
CA PHE A 408 43.18 -3.69 1.05
C PHE A 408 43.02 -5.11 1.62
N ALA A 409 43.74 -6.04 1.01
CA ALA A 409 44.12 -7.33 1.57
C ALA A 409 45.53 -7.24 2.19
N ALA A 410 45.77 -8.14 3.16
CA ALA A 410 47.05 -8.59 3.72
C ALA A 410 47.86 -7.57 4.57
N LEU A 411 47.98 -7.83 5.87
CA LEU A 411 49.01 -8.70 6.46
C LEU A 411 48.58 -9.17 7.85
#